data_AF-A0A9N7V2C0-F1
#
_entry.id   AF-A0A9N7V2C0-F1
#
_cell.length_a   1.000
_cell.length_b   1.000
_cell.length_c   1.000
_cell.angle_alpha   90.00
_cell.angle_beta   90.00
_cell.angle_gamma   90.00
#
_symmetry.space_group_name_H-M   'P 1'
#
loop_
_entity.id
_entity.type
_entity.pdbx_description
1 polymer ?
#
loop_
_entity_poly.entity_id
_entity_poly.type
_entity_poly.pdbx_seq_one_letter_code
_entity_poly.pdbx_strand_id
1 'polypeptide(L)'
;MGKGCPADYSPPRPPSIIPSERSQLRWFGHLVRMPTGRLPWEVFQARPVGRRPRGRPRTRWRDYISTLAWERLGIPPSELVNVAREREVWGPLLELLPPRPDPG
;
A
#
# COMPACT_ATOMS: atom_id res chain seq x y z
N MET A 1 -42.10 23.18 -8.23
CA MET A 1 -41.06 23.45 -7.20
C MET A 1 -39.86 22.52 -7.42
N GLY A 2 -38.84 22.95 -8.17
CA GLY A 2 -37.56 22.24 -8.24
C GLY A 2 -36.69 22.67 -7.05
N LYS A 3 -36.54 21.80 -6.05
CA LYS A 3 -35.60 22.05 -4.95
C LYS A 3 -34.20 21.83 -5.54
N GLY A 4 -33.47 22.93 -5.77
CA GLY A 4 -32.07 22.85 -6.19
C GLY A 4 -31.28 22.02 -5.19
N CYS A 5 -30.55 21.03 -5.69
CA CYS A 5 -29.52 20.37 -4.90
C CYS A 5 -28.54 21.47 -4.43
N PRO A 6 -28.26 21.58 -3.12
CA PRO A 6 -27.26 22.55 -2.65
C PRO A 6 -25.93 22.23 -3.33
N ALA A 7 -25.24 23.25 -3.82
CA ALA A 7 -23.97 23.13 -4.55
C ALA A 7 -22.84 22.46 -3.73
N ASP A 8 -23.09 22.22 -2.43
CA ASP A 8 -22.15 21.62 -1.48
C ASP A 8 -22.45 20.13 -1.18
N TYR A 9 -23.41 19.49 -1.88
CA TYR A 9 -23.61 18.05 -1.75
C TYR A 9 -22.49 17.28 -2.45
N SER A 10 -21.39 17.05 -1.73
CA SER A 10 -20.36 16.08 -2.10
C SER A 10 -20.78 14.71 -1.55
N PRO A 11 -21.23 13.77 -2.40
CA PRO A 11 -21.66 12.45 -1.91
C PRO A 11 -20.48 11.75 -1.21
N PRO A 12 -20.75 10.99 -0.13
CA PRO A 12 -19.70 10.24 0.55
C PRO A 12 -19.04 9.30 -0.46
N ARG A 13 -17.71 9.40 -0.59
CA ARG A 13 -16.96 8.51 -1.48
C ARG A 13 -17.23 7.07 -1.03
N PRO A 14 -17.63 6.17 -1.95
CA PRO A 14 -17.91 4.79 -1.58
C PRO A 14 -16.69 4.16 -0.91
N PRO A 15 -16.86 3.31 0.12
CA PRO A 15 -15.75 2.69 0.80
C PRO A 15 -14.90 1.93 -0.23
N SER A 16 -13.64 2.34 -0.39
CA SER A 16 -12.73 1.62 -1.26
C SER A 16 -12.49 0.23 -0.65
N ILE A 17 -12.82 -0.82 -1.42
CA ILE A 17 -12.50 -2.22 -1.08
C ILE A 17 -10.98 -2.41 -0.97
N ILE A 18 -10.22 -1.58 -1.69
CA ILE A 18 -8.75 -1.56 -1.65
C ILE A 18 -8.31 -0.93 -0.31
N PRO A 19 -7.43 -1.61 0.46
CA PRO A 19 -6.88 -1.04 1.67
C PRO A 19 -6.05 0.21 1.35
N SER A 20 -6.10 1.20 2.24
CA SER A 20 -5.35 2.45 2.08
C SER A 20 -3.85 2.21 1.98
N GLU A 21 -3.15 3.11 1.29
CA GLU A 21 -1.70 3.13 1.11
C GLU A 21 -0.94 2.86 2.42
N ARG A 22 -1.35 3.53 3.51
CA ARG A 22 -0.80 3.35 4.85
C ARG A 22 -0.97 1.93 5.39
N SER A 23 -2.13 1.31 5.19
CA SER A 23 -2.39 -0.09 5.61
C SER A 23 -1.56 -1.08 4.80
N GLN A 24 -1.38 -0.83 3.50
CA GLN A 24 -0.56 -1.64 2.61
C GLN A 24 0.92 -1.61 3.04
N LEU A 25 1.47 -0.43 3.33
CA LEU A 25 2.85 -0.28 3.81
C LEU A 25 3.04 -0.78 5.25
N ARG A 26 2.04 -0.63 6.14
CA ARG A 26 2.04 -1.30 7.46
C ARG A 26 2.17 -2.82 7.33
N TRP A 27 1.42 -3.44 6.43
CA TRP A 27 1.49 -4.88 6.19
C TRP A 27 2.82 -5.30 5.58
N PHE A 28 3.39 -4.49 4.68
CA PHE A 28 4.74 -4.72 4.14
C PHE A 28 5.82 -4.74 5.23
N GLY A 29 5.84 -3.73 6.12
CA GLY A 29 6.80 -3.72 7.22
C GLY A 29 6.58 -4.87 8.21
N HIS A 30 5.36 -5.38 8.34
CA HIS A 30 5.10 -6.60 9.11
C HIS A 30 5.68 -7.84 8.42
N LEU A 31 5.49 -8.01 7.11
CA LEU A 31 6.08 -9.11 6.35
C LEU A 31 7.61 -9.15 6.47
N VAL A 32 8.26 -7.99 6.36
CA VAL A 32 9.72 -7.85 6.40
C VAL A 32 10.31 -8.20 7.78
N ARG A 33 9.54 -7.97 8.85
CA ARG A 33 9.94 -8.26 10.24
C ARG A 33 9.47 -9.63 10.74
N MET A 34 8.66 -10.34 9.97
CA MET A 34 8.22 -11.68 10.31
C MET A 34 9.42 -12.64 10.27
N PRO A 35 9.61 -13.53 11.26
CA PRO A 35 10.73 -14.47 11.26
C PRO A 35 10.69 -15.38 10.02
N THR A 36 11.83 -15.49 9.34
CA THR A 36 12.03 -15.97 7.96
C THR A 36 11.81 -17.47 7.74
N GLY A 37 11.22 -18.20 8.69
CA GLY A 37 10.90 -19.62 8.58
C GLY A 37 9.52 -19.94 8.00
N ARG A 38 8.84 -18.97 7.35
CA ARG A 38 7.49 -19.17 6.79
C ARG A 38 7.37 -18.69 5.34
N LEU A 39 6.61 -19.47 4.58
CA LEU A 39 6.19 -19.31 3.18
C LEU A 39 5.88 -17.87 2.70
N PRO A 40 5.31 -16.93 3.49
CA PRO A 40 4.93 -15.62 2.99
C PRO A 40 6.09 -14.76 2.46
N TRP A 41 7.25 -14.78 3.12
CA TRP A 41 8.43 -14.02 2.66
C TRP A 41 9.04 -14.66 1.41
N GLU A 42 9.10 -16.00 1.37
CA GLU A 42 9.58 -16.74 0.21
C GLU A 42 8.68 -16.52 -1.01
N VAL A 43 7.36 -16.56 -0.83
CA VAL A 43 6.37 -16.25 -1.88
C VAL A 43 6.44 -14.79 -2.32
N PHE A 44 6.72 -13.86 -1.40
CA PHE A 44 6.92 -12.45 -1.73
C PHE A 44 8.19 -12.22 -2.57
N GLN A 45 9.28 -12.93 -2.24
CA GLN A 45 10.52 -12.87 -3.01
C GLN A 45 10.42 -13.63 -4.33
N ALA A 46 9.63 -14.71 -4.37
CA ALA A 46 9.46 -15.56 -5.52
C ALA A 46 9.05 -14.73 -6.74
N ARG A 47 9.85 -14.87 -7.80
CA ARG A 47 9.54 -14.30 -9.11
C ARG A 47 8.93 -15.42 -9.95
N PRO A 48 7.59 -15.60 -9.97
CA PRO A 48 7.00 -16.61 -10.84
C PRO A 48 7.39 -16.29 -12.28
N VAL A 49 8.09 -17.23 -12.91
CA VAL A 49 8.52 -17.18 -14.31
C VAL A 49 7.41 -17.81 -15.15
N GLY A 50 6.80 -17.04 -16.05
CA GLY A 50 5.72 -17.50 -16.91
C GLY A 50 5.03 -16.36 -17.68
N ARG A 51 4.42 -16.69 -18.84
CA ARG A 51 3.59 -15.74 -19.60
C ARG A 51 2.27 -15.52 -18.87
N ARG A 52 2.00 -14.28 -18.46
CA ARG A 52 0.72 -13.91 -17.82
C ARG A 52 -0.33 -13.54 -18.88
N PRO A 53 -1.61 -13.94 -18.68
CA PRO A 53 -2.69 -13.61 -19.61
C PRO A 53 -2.89 -12.09 -19.74
N ARG A 54 -3.26 -11.64 -20.94
CA ARG A 54 -3.51 -10.22 -21.25
C ARG A 54 -4.79 -9.77 -20.53
N GLY A 55 -4.75 -8.62 -19.83
CA GLY A 55 -5.94 -7.98 -19.24
C GLY A 55 -5.90 -7.70 -17.73
N ARG A 56 -4.98 -8.30 -16.95
CA ARG A 56 -4.82 -8.00 -15.52
C ARG A 56 -3.82 -6.84 -15.31
N PRO A 57 -4.01 -5.94 -14.32
CA PRO A 57 -3.04 -4.90 -13.99
C PRO A 57 -1.62 -5.48 -13.88
N ARG A 58 -0.67 -4.83 -14.58
CA ARG A 58 0.70 -5.32 -14.79
C ARG A 58 1.53 -5.31 -13.50
N THR A 59 1.11 -4.53 -12.51
CA THR A 59 1.89 -4.22 -11.32
C THR A 59 1.76 -5.33 -10.29
N ARG A 60 2.86 -6.05 -9.99
CA ARG A 60 2.88 -6.96 -8.83
C ARG A 60 2.66 -6.10 -7.59
N TRP A 61 2.00 -6.64 -6.57
CA TRP A 61 1.80 -5.90 -5.31
C TRP A 61 3.12 -5.32 -4.78
N ARG A 62 4.23 -6.06 -4.87
CA ARG A 62 5.58 -5.55 -4.57
C ARG A 62 6.00 -4.33 -5.38
N ASP A 63 5.78 -4.35 -6.69
CA ASP A 63 6.14 -3.24 -7.58
C ASP A 63 5.31 -2.01 -7.21
N TYR A 64 4.04 -2.21 -6.85
CA TYR A 64 3.16 -1.16 -6.34
C TYR A 64 3.66 -0.58 -5.01
N ILE A 65 4.03 -1.42 -4.03
CA ILE A 65 4.63 -0.96 -2.76
C ILE A 65 5.94 -0.19 -3.01
N SER A 66 6.76 -0.65 -3.97
CA SER A 66 8.02 0.01 -4.32
C SER A 66 7.78 1.39 -4.92
N THR A 67 6.84 1.52 -5.85
CA THR A 67 6.43 2.81 -6.42
C THR A 67 5.80 3.71 -5.35
N LEU A 68 4.93 3.16 -4.51
CA LEU A 68 4.27 3.92 -3.44
C LEU A 68 5.27 4.46 -2.41
N ALA A 69 6.27 3.66 -2.01
CA ALA A 69 7.32 4.09 -1.10
C ALA A 69 8.21 5.17 -1.73
N TRP A 70 8.50 5.06 -3.03
CA TRP A 70 9.22 6.09 -3.77
C TRP A 70 8.43 7.41 -3.84
N GLU A 71 7.18 7.36 -4.27
CA GLU A 71 6.35 8.54 -4.51
C GLU A 71 5.92 9.24 -3.21
N ARG A 72 5.65 8.48 -2.13
CA ARG A 72 5.13 9.04 -0.88
C ARG A 72 6.18 9.28 0.19
N LEU A 73 7.22 8.46 0.23
CA LEU A 73 8.24 8.49 1.29
C LEU A 73 9.64 8.82 0.76
N GLY A 74 9.84 8.89 -0.56
CA GLY A 74 11.15 9.14 -1.16
C GLY A 74 12.15 7.99 -1.00
N ILE A 75 11.68 6.80 -0.61
CA ILE A 75 12.56 5.67 -0.28
C ILE A 75 12.85 4.88 -1.57
N PRO A 76 14.11 4.67 -1.95
CA PRO A 76 14.44 3.85 -3.11
C PRO A 76 14.06 2.38 -2.84
N PRO A 77 13.58 1.64 -3.86
CA PRO A 77 13.16 0.24 -3.69
C PRO A 77 14.23 -0.69 -3.11
N SER A 78 15.51 -0.38 -3.31
CA SER A 78 16.66 -1.11 -2.75
C SER A 78 16.77 -0.98 -1.23
N GLU A 79 16.43 0.19 -0.69
CA GLU A 79 16.52 0.47 0.76
C GLU A 79 15.22 0.17 1.49
N LEU A 80 14.11 0.08 0.77
CA LEU A 80 12.78 -0.16 1.32
C LEU A 80 12.71 -1.33 2.31
N VAL A 81 13.38 -2.45 2.02
CA VAL A 81 13.41 -3.60 2.93
C VAL A 81 14.19 -3.28 4.21
N ASN A 82 15.31 -2.57 4.12
CA ASN A 82 16.12 -2.19 5.27
C ASN A 82 15.38 -1.17 6.16
N VAL A 83 14.81 -0.13 5.55
CA VAL A 83 14.03 0.89 6.27
C VAL A 83 12.79 0.29 6.91
N ALA A 84 12.11 -0.66 6.24
CA ALA A 84 10.94 -1.33 6.80
C ALA A 84 11.27 -2.33 7.93
N ARG A 85 12.52 -2.80 8.04
CA ARG A 85 13.00 -3.59 9.19
C ARG A 85 13.13 -2.73 10.44
N GLU A 86 13.60 -1.50 10.27
CA GLU A 86 13.80 -0.55 11.35
C GLU A 86 12.46 0.01 11.83
N ARG A 87 11.87 -0.61 12.86
CA ARG A 87 10.55 -0.23 13.39
C ARG A 87 10.45 1.25 13.78
N GLU A 88 11.52 1.78 14.35
CA GLU A 88 11.58 3.17 14.86
C GLU A 88 11.67 4.20 13.72
N VAL A 89 12.12 3.78 12.53
CA VAL A 89 12.12 4.60 11.32
C VAL A 89 10.82 4.40 10.54
N TRP A 90 10.38 3.15 10.40
CA TRP A 90 9.18 2.79 9.63
C TRP A 90 7.89 3.32 10.25
N GLY A 91 7.74 3.28 11.57
CA GLY A 91 6.54 3.78 12.26
C GLY A 91 6.23 5.24 11.94
N PRO A 92 7.16 6.17 12.23
CA PRO A 92 7.00 7.60 11.93
C PRO A 92 6.78 7.89 10.43
N LEU A 93 7.49 7.20 9.54
CA LEU A 93 7.29 7.37 8.09
C LEU A 93 5.86 7.04 7.66
N LEU A 94 5.23 6.05 8.28
CA LEU A 94 3.84 5.70 7.98
C LEU A 94 2.82 6.69 8.56
N GLU A 95 3.20 7.47 9.58
CA GLU A 95 2.37 8.55 10.12
C GLU A 95 2.34 9.77 9.19
N LEU A 96 3.35 9.94 8.32
CA LEU A 96 3.36 10.98 7.27
C LEU A 96 2.31 10.75 6.17
N LEU A 97 1.77 9.52 6.08
CA LEU A 97 0.75 9.17 5.09
C LEU A 97 -0.64 9.53 5.61
N PRO A 98 -1.53 10.05 4.75
CA PRO A 98 -2.89 10.36 5.15
C PRO A 98 -3.56 9.10 5.74
N PRO A 99 -4.19 9.20 6.92
CA PRO A 99 -4.96 8.09 7.46
C PRO A 99 -6.06 7.70 6.48
N ARG A 100 -6.51 6.44 6.58
CA ARG A 100 -7.74 6.04 5.88
C ARG A 100 -8.83 7.04 6.29
N PRO A 101 -9.53 7.70 5.34
CA PRO A 101 -10.66 8.54 5.72
C PRO A 101 -11.63 7.67 6.50
N ASP A 102 -12.00 8.10 7.69
CA ASP A 102 -12.94 7.37 8.54
C ASP A 102 -14.23 7.14 7.74
N PRO A 103 -14.77 5.91 7.72
CA PRO A 103 -16.13 5.71 7.27
C PRO A 103 -17.05 6.31 8.32
N GLY A 104 -17.31 7.62 8.20
CA GLY A 104 -18.38 8.30 8.94
C GLY A 104 -19.75 7.85 8.46
#